data_AF-A0A417WN48-F1
#
_entry.id   AF-A0A417WN48-F1
#
_cell.length_a   1.000
_cell.length_b   1.000
_cell.length_c   1.000
_cell.angle_alpha   90.00
_cell.angle_beta   90.00
_cell.angle_gamma   90.00
#
_symmetry.space_group_name_H-M   'P 1'
#
loop_
_entity.id
_entity.type
_entity.pdbx_description
1 polymer ?
#
loop_
_entity_poly.entity_id
_entity_poly.type
_entity_poly.pdbx_seq_one_letter_code
_entity_poly.pdbx_strand_id
1 'polypeptide(L)'
;MFSFKIKRINEKFVARAVKEEFDNEMREIKQHEEKMQEEISKVNHHSGPCIPGAKKIFVTAEGNIYPCERVSEISEVSKIGDIKKGIDKNKVLNLLNIERYSQDRCKDCWAYQHCTICIACADDTKNISNKEIEKHCWKVRGGFEEAMKNYCTLKELGYKFEEYE
;
A
#
# COMPACT_ATOMS: atom_id res chain seq x y z
N MET A 1 -6.81 -20.34 -3.31
CA MET A 1 -6.60 -19.84 -4.69
C MET A 1 -5.44 -20.53 -5.44
N PHE A 2 -4.46 -21.15 -4.75
CA PHE A 2 -3.18 -21.54 -5.38
C PHE A 2 -2.92 -23.05 -5.46
N SER A 3 -3.97 -23.83 -5.76
CA SER A 3 -3.92 -25.30 -5.86
C SER A 3 -2.86 -25.83 -6.83
N PHE A 4 -2.40 -25.02 -7.78
CA PHE A 4 -1.34 -25.40 -8.71
C PHE A 4 0.05 -25.51 -8.07
N LYS A 5 0.34 -24.69 -7.05
CA LYS A 5 1.62 -24.72 -6.31
C LYS A 5 1.76 -25.97 -5.44
N ILE A 6 0.63 -26.57 -5.05
CA ILE A 6 0.56 -27.88 -4.37
C ILE A 6 0.22 -29.03 -5.33
N LYS A 7 0.45 -28.86 -6.64
CA LYS A 7 0.28 -29.87 -7.70
C LYS A 7 -1.13 -30.48 -7.83
N ARG A 8 -2.16 -29.82 -7.31
CA ARG A 8 -3.57 -30.25 -7.49
C ARG A 8 -4.16 -29.78 -8.83
N ILE A 9 -3.59 -28.74 -9.43
CA ILE A 9 -3.93 -28.25 -10.77
C ILE A 9 -2.64 -28.20 -11.59
N ASN A 10 -2.70 -28.62 -12.85
CA ASN A 10 -1.55 -28.50 -13.73
C ASN A 10 -1.33 -27.03 -14.10
N GLU A 11 -0.12 -26.53 -13.84
CA GLU A 11 0.26 -25.14 -14.00
C GLU A 11 0.09 -24.60 -15.44
N LYS A 12 0.10 -25.47 -16.46
CA LYS A 12 -0.15 -25.07 -17.86
C LYS A 12 -1.55 -24.49 -18.10
N PHE A 13 -2.50 -24.79 -17.21
CA PHE A 13 -3.88 -24.28 -17.27
C PHE A 13 -4.08 -23.02 -16.43
N VAL A 14 -3.01 -22.54 -15.77
CA VAL A 14 -3.07 -21.35 -14.92
C VAL A 14 -2.63 -20.15 -15.74
N ALA A 15 -3.50 -19.13 -15.79
CA ALA A 15 -3.21 -17.88 -16.48
C ALA A 15 -1.97 -17.19 -15.86
N ARG A 16 -1.16 -16.52 -16.70
CA ARG A 16 0.05 -15.83 -16.25
C ARG A 16 -0.23 -14.83 -15.13
N ALA A 17 -1.32 -14.07 -15.25
CA ALA A 17 -1.75 -13.09 -14.24
C ALA A 17 -1.93 -13.70 -12.84
N VAL A 18 -2.46 -14.92 -12.75
CA VAL A 18 -2.66 -15.62 -11.46
C VAL A 18 -1.32 -16.04 -10.85
N LYS A 19 -0.34 -16.39 -11.70
CA LYS A 19 1.01 -16.71 -11.23
C LYS A 19 1.74 -15.46 -10.71
N GLU A 20 1.63 -14.36 -11.45
CA GLU A 20 2.20 -13.07 -11.05
C GLU A 20 1.57 -12.56 -9.74
N GLU A 21 0.25 -12.69 -9.59
CA GLU A 21 -0.46 -12.37 -8.36
C GLU A 21 0.04 -13.20 -7.18
N PHE A 22 0.17 -14.52 -7.37
CA PHE A 22 0.77 -15.39 -6.35
C PHE A 22 2.18 -14.94 -5.96
N ASP A 23 3.04 -14.71 -6.95
CA ASP A 23 4.43 -14.37 -6.70
C ASP A 23 4.55 -13.03 -5.95
N ASN A 24 3.70 -12.06 -6.26
CA ASN A 24 3.64 -10.79 -5.53
C ASN A 24 3.15 -10.99 -4.09
N GLU A 25 2.06 -11.74 -3.89
CA GLU A 25 1.51 -12.02 -2.56
C GLU A 25 2.55 -12.73 -1.68
N MET A 26 3.25 -13.74 -2.20
CA MET A 26 4.26 -14.48 -1.44
C MET A 26 5.48 -13.62 -1.11
N ARG A 27 5.89 -12.72 -2.02
CA ARG A 27 6.98 -11.76 -1.74
C ARG A 27 6.60 -10.80 -0.60
N GLU A 28 5.38 -10.29 -0.60
CA GLU A 28 4.90 -9.39 0.45
C GLU A 28 4.87 -10.09 1.82
N ILE A 29 4.37 -11.33 1.87
CA ILE A 29 4.31 -12.09 3.12
C ILE A 29 5.69 -12.54 3.60
N LYS A 30 6.59 -12.95 2.70
CA LYS A 30 7.97 -13.28 3.09
C LYS A 30 8.68 -12.06 3.68
N GLN A 31 8.54 -10.89 3.05
CA GLN A 31 9.05 -9.64 3.61
C GLN A 31 8.40 -9.30 4.95
N HIS A 32 7.14 -9.68 5.18
CA HIS A 32 6.54 -9.57 6.49
C HIS A 32 7.30 -10.41 7.51
N GLU A 33 7.43 -11.72 7.27
CA GLU A 33 8.06 -12.68 8.17
C GLU A 33 9.49 -12.24 8.54
N GLU A 34 10.26 -11.79 7.54
CA GLU A 34 11.64 -11.32 7.73
C GLU A 34 11.75 -9.99 8.49
N LYS A 35 10.76 -9.10 8.32
CA LYS A 35 10.76 -7.76 8.94
C LYS A 35 9.85 -7.68 10.16
N MET A 36 9.32 -8.80 10.65
CA MET A 36 8.52 -8.83 11.87
C MET A 36 9.37 -8.31 13.02
N GLN A 37 8.94 -7.20 13.59
CA GLN A 37 9.52 -6.65 14.80
C GLN A 37 8.63 -7.05 15.97
N GLU A 38 9.22 -7.48 17.08
CA GLU A 38 8.48 -7.74 18.32
C GLU A 38 7.77 -6.46 18.82
N GLU A 39 8.38 -5.30 18.57
CA GLU A 39 7.82 -3.99 18.92
C GLU A 39 7.99 -2.97 17.78
N ILE A 40 6.95 -2.16 17.57
CA ILE A 40 7.00 -1.01 16.66
C ILE A 40 7.75 0.12 17.37
N SER A 41 8.66 0.80 16.65
CA SER A 41 9.36 1.98 17.18
C SER A 41 8.40 3.07 17.67
N LYS A 42 8.81 3.81 18.72
CA LYS A 42 8.03 4.93 19.29
C LYS A 42 7.59 5.97 18.27
N VAL A 43 8.38 6.16 17.22
CA VAL A 43 8.05 6.99 16.05
C VAL A 43 8.14 6.09 14.84
N ASN A 44 7.02 5.94 14.15
CA ASN A 44 6.93 5.14 12.93
C ASN A 44 5.90 5.74 11.98
N HIS A 45 5.89 5.23 10.75
CA HIS A 45 4.85 5.51 9.76
C HIS A 45 4.43 4.19 9.14
N HIS A 46 3.14 4.02 8.90
CA HIS A 46 2.63 2.83 8.24
C HIS A 46 3.29 2.59 6.86
N SER A 47 3.76 1.35 6.64
CA SER A 47 4.43 0.78 5.45
C SER A 47 5.49 1.61 4.71
N GLY A 48 6.00 2.71 5.28
CA GLY A 48 6.98 3.58 4.60
C GLY A 48 6.39 4.25 3.34
N PRO A 49 5.66 5.36 3.47
CA PRO A 49 4.99 5.99 2.34
C PRO A 49 6.03 6.46 1.33
N CYS A 50 5.66 6.48 0.05
CA CYS A 50 6.52 7.13 -0.93
C CYS A 50 6.67 8.62 -0.57
N ILE A 51 7.85 9.20 -0.87
CA ILE A 51 8.03 10.64 -0.74
C ILE A 51 7.31 11.31 -1.93
N PRO A 52 6.26 12.13 -1.69
CA PRO A 52 5.50 12.79 -2.75
C PRO A 52 6.40 13.61 -3.67
N GLY A 53 6.42 13.28 -4.95
CA GLY A 53 7.21 13.99 -5.96
C GLY A 53 8.70 13.63 -6.04
N ALA A 54 9.21 12.70 -5.21
CA ALA A 54 10.62 12.31 -5.24
C ALA A 54 10.93 11.25 -6.32
N LYS A 55 10.09 10.21 -6.44
CA LYS A 55 10.28 9.11 -7.41
C LYS A 55 9.42 9.24 -8.65
N LYS A 56 8.20 9.75 -8.49
CA LYS A 56 7.21 9.96 -9.55
C LYS A 56 6.54 11.30 -9.28
N ILE A 57 6.14 11.97 -10.35
CA ILE A 57 5.27 13.14 -10.36
C ILE A 57 4.24 12.94 -11.47
N PHE A 58 3.06 13.50 -11.30
CA PHE A 58 2.07 13.64 -12.36
C PHE A 58 1.86 15.13 -12.64
N VAL A 59 1.85 15.53 -13.91
CA VAL A 59 1.74 16.93 -14.33
C VAL A 59 0.60 17.07 -15.34
N THR A 60 -0.33 17.99 -15.07
CA THR A 60 -1.48 18.23 -15.96
C THR A 60 -1.10 19.14 -17.12
N ALA A 61 -1.97 19.26 -18.13
CA ALA A 61 -1.75 20.14 -19.28
C ALA A 61 -1.66 21.63 -18.89
N GLU A 62 -2.31 22.03 -17.80
CA GLU A 62 -2.25 23.37 -17.22
C GLU A 62 -0.96 23.60 -16.41
N GLY A 63 -0.14 22.56 -16.24
CA GLY A 63 1.12 22.62 -15.51
C GLY A 63 0.95 22.45 -13.99
N ASN A 64 -0.14 21.87 -13.50
CA ASN A 64 -0.30 21.54 -12.09
C ASN A 64 0.48 20.26 -11.75
N ILE A 65 1.13 20.19 -10.59
CA ILE A 65 1.96 19.06 -10.17
C ILE A 65 1.28 18.27 -9.04
N TYR A 66 1.26 16.95 -9.16
CA TYR A 66 0.66 15.97 -8.25
C TYR A 66 1.68 14.89 -7.87
N PRO A 67 1.50 14.21 -6.72
CA PRO A 67 2.44 13.21 -6.22
C PRO A 67 2.60 11.97 -7.11
N CYS A 68 1.53 11.55 -7.79
CA CYS A 68 1.53 10.45 -8.76
C CYS A 68 0.23 10.48 -9.57
N GLU A 69 0.11 9.57 -10.53
CA GLU A 69 -1.05 9.40 -11.43
C GLU A 69 -2.31 8.88 -10.72
N ARG A 70 -2.21 8.44 -9.46
CA ARG A 70 -3.30 7.77 -8.74
C ARG A 70 -4.22 8.73 -7.98
N VAL A 71 -3.87 10.00 -7.89
CA VAL A 71 -4.68 11.02 -7.20
C VAL A 71 -5.58 11.75 -8.20
N SER A 72 -6.63 12.40 -7.68
CA SER A 72 -7.56 13.16 -8.52
C SER A 72 -6.97 14.51 -8.94
N GLU A 73 -7.10 14.87 -10.22
CA GLU A 73 -6.66 16.17 -10.76
C GLU A 73 -7.48 17.34 -10.20
N ILE A 74 -8.72 17.10 -9.75
CA ILE A 74 -9.54 18.13 -9.11
C ILE A 74 -9.25 18.29 -7.62
N SER A 75 -8.29 17.52 -7.08
CA SER A 75 -7.96 17.57 -5.66
C SER A 75 -7.02 18.73 -5.32
N GLU A 76 -7.52 19.63 -4.47
CA GLU A 76 -6.73 20.76 -3.97
C GLU A 76 -5.65 20.32 -2.96
N VAL A 77 -5.92 19.26 -2.21
CA VAL A 77 -5.01 18.72 -1.20
C VAL A 77 -3.87 17.93 -1.83
N SER A 78 -4.14 17.22 -2.94
CA SER A 78 -3.15 16.43 -3.65
C SER A 78 -2.33 17.26 -4.66
N LYS A 79 -2.78 18.47 -5.03
CA LYS A 79 -1.99 19.40 -5.85
C LYS A 79 -0.81 19.96 -5.07
N ILE A 80 0.39 19.42 -5.30
CA ILE A 80 1.62 19.77 -4.57
C ILE A 80 2.43 20.91 -5.20
N GLY A 81 2.01 21.46 -6.34
CA GLY A 81 2.72 22.58 -6.96
C GLY A 81 2.23 22.92 -8.36
N ASP A 82 3.03 23.72 -9.05
CA ASP A 82 2.86 24.03 -10.48
C ASP A 82 4.23 24.21 -11.15
N ILE A 83 4.30 24.03 -12.47
CA ILE A 83 5.57 24.08 -13.21
C ILE A 83 6.27 25.46 -13.17
N LYS A 84 5.56 26.54 -12.85
CA LYS A 84 6.13 27.90 -12.78
C LYS A 84 6.74 28.18 -11.41
N LYS A 85 6.10 27.70 -10.34
CA LYS A 85 6.54 27.90 -8.94
C LYS A 85 7.32 26.73 -8.36
N GLY A 86 7.27 25.57 -9.01
CA GLY A 86 7.85 24.32 -8.52
C GLY A 86 6.96 23.61 -7.50
N ILE A 87 7.57 22.67 -6.78
CA ILE A 87 6.91 21.86 -5.76
C ILE A 87 6.88 22.63 -4.43
N ASP A 88 5.69 22.76 -3.85
CA ASP A 88 5.48 23.30 -2.52
C ASP A 88 5.84 22.23 -1.46
N LYS A 89 6.97 22.45 -0.79
CA LYS A 89 7.49 21.57 0.26
C LYS A 89 6.51 21.41 1.43
N ASN A 90 5.75 22.44 1.78
CA ASN A 90 4.80 22.36 2.89
C ASN A 90 3.64 21.44 2.53
N LYS A 91 3.18 21.47 1.28
CA LYS A 91 2.17 20.52 0.80
C LYS A 91 2.71 19.09 0.83
N VAL A 92 3.93 18.85 0.35
CA VAL A 92 4.59 17.54 0.41
C VAL A 92 4.69 17.01 1.85
N LEU A 93 5.15 17.84 2.80
CA LEU A 93 5.25 17.47 4.21
C LEU A 93 3.90 17.14 4.84
N ASN A 94 2.83 17.85 4.46
CA ASN A 94 1.48 17.53 4.92
C ASN A 94 1.00 16.17 4.40
N LEU A 95 1.32 15.82 3.15
CA LEU A 95 0.97 14.52 2.57
C LEU A 95 1.81 13.36 3.12
N LEU A 96 3.00 13.63 3.66
CA LEU A 96 3.85 12.63 4.30
C LEU A 96 3.33 12.16 5.67
N ASN A 97 2.36 12.85 6.25
CA ASN A 97 1.80 12.48 7.56
C ASN A 97 0.26 12.45 7.50
N ILE A 98 -0.29 11.64 6.60
CA ILE A 98 -1.74 11.40 6.51
C ILE A 98 -2.28 10.66 7.74
N GLU A 99 -1.42 9.93 8.46
CA GLU A 99 -1.82 9.18 9.66
C GLU A 99 -2.36 10.08 10.77
N ARG A 100 -1.96 11.37 10.82
CA ARG A 100 -2.45 12.31 11.83
C ARG A 100 -3.98 12.39 11.94
N TYR A 101 -4.69 12.05 10.88
CA TYR A 101 -6.16 12.04 10.81
C TYR A 101 -6.80 10.75 11.33
N SER A 102 -6.04 9.67 11.49
CA SER A 102 -6.52 8.34 11.90
C SER A 102 -5.66 7.69 12.99
N GLN A 103 -4.70 8.43 13.56
CA GLN A 103 -3.65 7.94 14.46
C GLN A 103 -4.18 7.12 15.64
N ASP A 104 -5.32 7.50 16.22
CA ASP A 104 -5.87 6.84 17.41
C ASP A 104 -6.22 5.37 17.14
N ARG A 105 -6.58 5.04 15.89
CA ARG A 105 -6.87 3.67 15.47
C ARG A 105 -5.65 2.99 14.82
N CYS A 106 -4.81 3.77 14.14
CA CYS A 106 -3.65 3.23 13.44
C CYS A 106 -2.61 2.66 14.41
N LYS A 107 -2.41 3.29 15.58
CA LYS A 107 -1.46 2.83 16.60
C LYS A 107 -1.74 1.43 17.14
N ASP A 108 -3.01 1.02 17.18
CA ASP A 108 -3.45 -0.29 17.67
C ASP A 108 -3.78 -1.28 16.52
N CYS A 109 -3.40 -0.95 15.28
CA CYS A 109 -3.74 -1.75 14.12
C CYS A 109 -2.74 -2.91 13.92
N TRP A 110 -3.23 -4.16 13.97
CA TRP A 110 -2.41 -5.35 13.71
C TRP A 110 -1.81 -5.42 12.29
N ALA A 111 -2.40 -4.67 11.34
CA ALA A 111 -1.92 -4.59 9.96
C ALA A 111 -1.08 -3.32 9.69
N TYR A 112 -0.66 -2.59 10.73
CA TYR A 112 -0.01 -1.27 10.60
C TYR A 112 1.19 -1.26 9.66
N GLN A 113 2.09 -2.24 9.78
CA GLN A 113 3.29 -2.34 8.95
C GLN A 113 3.00 -2.72 7.48
N HIS A 114 1.76 -3.12 7.16
CA HIS A 114 1.29 -3.52 5.82
C HIS A 114 0.20 -2.61 5.26
N CYS A 115 -0.09 -1.51 5.94
CA CYS A 115 -1.11 -0.59 5.48
C CYS A 115 -0.68 0.13 4.20
N THR A 116 -1.32 -0.23 3.09
CA THR A 116 -1.10 0.36 1.75
C THR A 116 -1.91 1.63 1.49
N ILE A 117 -2.59 2.18 2.51
CA ILE A 117 -3.32 3.45 2.39
C ILE A 117 -2.32 4.57 2.06
N CYS A 118 -2.67 5.42 1.11
CA CYS A 118 -1.91 6.64 0.81
C CYS A 118 -2.89 7.80 0.60
N ILE A 119 -2.38 8.97 0.18
CA ILE A 119 -3.22 10.14 -0.10
C ILE A 119 -4.36 9.82 -1.07
N ALA A 120 -4.14 8.98 -2.08
CA ALA A 120 -5.20 8.60 -3.02
C ALA A 120 -6.42 7.91 -2.37
N CYS A 121 -6.24 7.28 -1.21
CA CYS A 121 -7.32 6.66 -0.43
C CYS A 121 -7.93 7.61 0.61
N ALA A 122 -7.21 8.67 0.98
CA ALA A 122 -7.58 9.59 2.05
C ALA A 122 -8.18 10.91 1.54
N ASP A 123 -8.07 11.17 0.24
CA ASP A 123 -8.47 12.40 -0.44
C ASP A 123 -9.99 12.47 -0.68
N ASP A 124 -10.64 13.52 -0.18
CA ASP A 124 -12.05 13.82 -0.45
C ASP A 124 -12.24 14.93 -1.52
N THR A 125 -11.19 15.25 -2.27
CA THR A 125 -10.97 16.35 -3.23
C THR A 125 -10.64 17.71 -2.61
N LYS A 126 -10.94 17.93 -1.33
CA LYS A 126 -10.66 19.21 -0.66
C LYS A 126 -9.74 19.06 0.55
N ASN A 127 -9.87 17.95 1.25
CA ASN A 127 -9.20 17.64 2.51
C ASN A 127 -8.73 16.19 2.52
N ILE A 128 -7.85 15.91 3.49
CA ILE A 128 -7.60 14.54 3.93
C ILE A 128 -8.70 14.17 4.93
N SER A 129 -9.36 13.04 4.69
CA SER A 129 -10.57 12.62 5.39
C SER A 129 -10.39 11.26 6.06
N ASN A 130 -10.57 11.22 7.39
CA ASN A 130 -10.60 9.97 8.16
C ASN A 130 -11.71 9.02 7.67
N LYS A 131 -12.82 9.56 7.16
CA LYS A 131 -13.91 8.77 6.58
C LYS A 131 -13.45 8.05 5.31
N GLU A 132 -12.69 8.72 4.44
CA GLU A 132 -12.15 8.09 3.23
C GLU A 132 -11.08 7.04 3.56
N ILE A 133 -10.22 7.32 4.55
CA ILE A 133 -9.25 6.35 5.09
C ILE A 133 -9.99 5.08 5.57
N GLU A 134 -11.05 5.24 6.35
CA GLU A 134 -11.81 4.13 6.93
C GLU A 134 -12.46 3.23 5.88
N LYS A 135 -13.01 3.81 4.80
CA LYS A 135 -13.57 3.05 3.67
C LYS A 135 -12.55 2.13 3.01
N HIS A 136 -11.26 2.46 3.07
CA HIS A 136 -10.19 1.66 2.50
C HIS A 136 -9.55 0.72 3.53
N CYS A 137 -9.58 1.09 4.82
CA CYS A 137 -8.96 0.32 5.90
C CYS A 137 -9.48 -1.12 5.98
N TRP A 138 -10.80 -1.33 5.87
CA TRP A 138 -11.37 -2.68 5.91
C TRP A 138 -10.83 -3.56 4.77
N LYS A 139 -10.67 -2.99 3.57
CA LYS A 139 -10.21 -3.70 2.37
C LYS A 139 -8.73 -4.04 2.49
N VAL A 140 -7.91 -3.11 2.98
CA VAL A 140 -6.48 -3.35 3.21
C VAL A 140 -6.28 -4.43 4.27
N ARG A 141 -7.00 -4.36 5.39
CA ARG A 141 -6.95 -5.38 6.44
C ARG A 141 -7.43 -6.74 5.95
N GLY A 142 -8.55 -6.80 5.24
CA GLY A 142 -9.09 -8.04 4.70
C GLY A 142 -8.21 -8.67 3.62
N GLY A 143 -7.59 -7.85 2.76
CA GLY A 143 -6.62 -8.32 1.78
C GLY A 143 -5.38 -8.93 2.44
N PHE A 144 -4.85 -8.26 3.46
CA PHE A 144 -3.71 -8.78 4.22
C PHE A 144 -4.07 -10.04 5.03
N GLU A 145 -5.28 -10.10 5.60
CA GLU A 145 -5.78 -11.29 6.29
C GLU A 145 -5.87 -12.51 5.35
N GLU A 146 -6.40 -12.31 4.13
CA GLU A 146 -6.51 -13.38 3.14
C GLU A 146 -5.12 -13.86 2.67
N ALA A 147 -4.21 -12.91 2.46
CA ALA A 147 -2.82 -13.21 2.13
C ALA A 147 -2.18 -14.10 3.22
N MET A 148 -2.33 -13.73 4.50
CA MET A 148 -1.84 -14.53 5.63
C MET A 148 -2.47 -15.93 5.68
N LYS A 149 -3.78 -16.07 5.44
CA LYS A 149 -4.46 -17.37 5.36
C LYS A 149 -3.90 -18.24 4.24
N ASN A 150 -3.68 -17.67 3.06
CA ASN A 150 -3.09 -18.37 1.92
C ASN A 150 -1.69 -18.87 2.27
N TYR A 151 -0.84 -18.01 2.84
CA TYR A 151 0.51 -18.39 3.25
C TYR A 151 0.51 -19.52 4.28
N CYS A 152 -0.27 -19.41 5.36
CA CYS A 152 -0.38 -20.47 6.37
C CYS A 152 -0.84 -21.79 5.75
N THR A 153 -1.88 -21.74 4.90
CA THR A 153 -2.40 -22.92 4.20
C THR A 153 -1.33 -23.58 3.32
N LEU A 154 -0.57 -22.80 2.57
CA LEU A 154 0.50 -23.30 1.72
C LEU A 154 1.63 -23.93 2.54
N LYS A 155 2.03 -23.29 3.63
CA LYS A 155 3.05 -23.79 4.57
C LYS A 155 2.62 -25.12 5.18
N GLU A 156 1.38 -25.23 5.67
CA GLU A 156 0.81 -26.47 6.23
C GLU A 156 0.73 -27.60 5.20
N LEU A 157 0.49 -27.28 3.93
CA LEU A 157 0.45 -28.25 2.83
C LEU A 157 1.84 -28.56 2.25
N GLY A 158 2.92 -28.10 2.89
CA GLY A 158 4.30 -28.43 2.54
C GLY A 158 4.87 -27.64 1.35
N TYR A 159 4.27 -26.49 1.00
CA TYR A 159 4.86 -25.59 0.01
C TYR A 159 6.14 -24.93 0.57
N LYS A 160 7.18 -24.87 -0.26
CA LYS A 160 8.47 -24.27 0.10
C LYS A 160 8.60 -22.89 -0.55
N PHE A 161 8.90 -21.88 0.26
CA PHE A 161 9.04 -20.48 -0.16
C PHE A 161 10.50 -20.09 -0.54
N GLU A 162 11.38 -21.08 -0.70
CA GLU A 162 12.84 -20.92 -0.88
C GLU A 162 13.23 -20.14 -2.17
N GLU A 163 12.30 -19.90 -3.10
CA GLU A 163 12.58 -19.31 -4.44
C GLU A 163 12.25 -17.82 -4.59
N TYR A 164 11.77 -17.15 -3.54
CA TYR A 164 11.44 -15.72 -3.59
C TYR A 164 12.56 -14.86 -2.98
N GLU A 165 13.72 -14.81 -3.64
CA GLU A 165 14.78 -13.81 -3.39
C GLU A 165 14.68 -12.63 -4.37
#